data_AF-A0A844VZF1-F1
#
_entry.id   AF-A0A844VZF1-F1
#
_cell.length_a   1.000
_cell.length_b   1.000
_cell.length_c   1.000
_cell.angle_alpha   90.00
_cell.angle_beta   90.00
_cell.angle_gamma   90.00
#
_symmetry.space_group_name_H-M   'P 1'
#
loop_
_entity.id
_entity.type
_entity.pdbx_description
1 polymer ?
#
loop_
_entity_poly.entity_id
_entity_poly.type
_entity_poly.pdbx_seq_one_letter_code
_entity_poly.pdbx_strand_id
1 'polypeptide(L)'
;MSVAPDPATEPAPVQPPPAATPPGGRGALARREARLAWQLLLPTVLAVSLVVIVPLLAIFWISFKPVGLADLRPPAPVVRERLRGDAAEGDLRIEYRLRNSSRDEPIRGVTLSDTLPDGIAVSGEITGPCTVEGNAISCDFGDLEGGARAEAEIPVTLTGDAEALEAAAEGSEPVVTGEARNILTNGEFTLANFARIFDGSEFWGVIGVTIFYTFFGTVGALVVGLFAAMLLDRSFRGQGILRGLFLFPYVAPVIAVAFTWVTLFDPFSGSANALLLQMGVTQEAINFFGQKPLALIMVTLFEVWRYFPLSFLFILARMQSIDTDMYEAADMDGASPFQKFWYLSVPQLLGILSVLFLLRFIWTFNKFDDIFLLTGGNAGTRVLTVNVYEQAFAVSNIGAGAAVAVVIFACLVLFSVFFFRVMSREEGL
;
A
#
# COMPACT_ATOMS: atom_id res chain seq x y z
N MET A 1 51.11 60.38 -76.28
CA MET A 1 50.07 61.36 -75.90
C MET A 1 48.72 60.70 -76.12
N SER A 2 48.05 60.29 -75.03
CA SER A 2 46.67 59.73 -74.94
C SER A 2 46.59 59.01 -73.59
N VAL A 3 46.45 59.75 -72.48
CA VAL A 3 45.20 60.01 -71.74
C VAL A 3 44.50 58.72 -71.30
N ALA A 4 44.65 58.40 -70.01
CA ALA A 4 43.90 57.36 -69.30
C ALA A 4 42.45 57.80 -69.04
N PRO A 5 41.47 56.87 -69.01
CA PRO A 5 40.17 57.14 -68.43
C PRO A 5 40.04 56.62 -66.99
N ASP A 6 39.33 57.42 -66.19
CA ASP A 6 38.92 57.27 -64.79
C ASP A 6 38.19 55.95 -64.47
N PRO A 7 38.35 55.37 -63.26
CA PRO A 7 37.53 54.27 -62.79
C PRO A 7 36.28 54.85 -62.09
N ALA A 8 35.18 55.02 -62.83
CA ALA A 8 33.90 55.37 -62.24
C ALA A 8 33.00 54.12 -62.07
N THR A 9 32.66 53.87 -60.79
CA THR A 9 31.40 53.30 -60.29
C THR A 9 31.04 51.85 -60.65
N GLU A 10 31.52 50.90 -59.83
CA GLU A 10 30.79 49.66 -59.56
C GLU A 10 29.60 49.95 -58.62
N PRO A 11 28.38 49.47 -58.90
CA PRO A 11 27.28 49.54 -57.95
C PRO A 11 27.51 48.54 -56.82
N ALA A 12 27.36 48.98 -55.57
CA ALA A 12 27.49 48.14 -54.38
C ALA A 12 26.53 46.93 -54.46
N PRO A 13 26.96 45.73 -54.04
CA PRO A 13 26.11 44.55 -54.06
C PRO A 13 24.92 44.71 -53.11
N VAL A 14 23.72 44.48 -53.63
CA VAL A 14 22.48 44.43 -52.85
C VAL A 14 22.59 43.28 -51.86
N GLN A 15 22.66 43.59 -50.56
CA GLN A 15 22.64 42.56 -49.52
C GLN A 15 21.32 41.78 -49.58
N PRO A 16 21.34 40.44 -49.54
CA PRO A 16 20.12 39.65 -49.43
C PRO A 16 19.44 39.96 -48.09
N PRO A 17 18.10 39.96 -48.03
CA PRO A 17 17.39 40.21 -46.78
C PRO A 17 17.81 39.19 -45.72
N PRO A 18 17.91 39.59 -44.43
CA PRO A 18 18.30 38.68 -43.37
C PRO A 18 17.36 37.47 -43.34
N ALA A 19 17.94 36.27 -43.32
CA ALA A 19 17.19 35.02 -43.18
C ALA A 19 16.35 35.07 -41.90
N ALA A 20 15.04 34.93 -42.04
CA ALA A 20 14.11 34.94 -40.91
C ALA A 20 14.44 33.76 -39.99
N THR A 21 15.06 34.03 -38.85
CA THR A 21 15.21 33.05 -37.77
C THR A 21 13.82 32.60 -37.31
N PRO A 22 13.54 31.29 -37.21
CA PRO A 22 12.26 30.82 -36.69
C PRO A 22 12.07 31.38 -35.27
N PRO A 23 10.87 31.86 -34.92
CA PRO A 23 10.65 32.52 -33.63
C PRO A 23 10.98 31.57 -32.48
N GLY A 24 11.95 31.97 -31.65
CA GLY A 24 12.34 31.25 -30.44
C GLY A 24 11.26 31.37 -29.37
N GLY A 25 10.26 30.49 -29.41
CA GLY A 25 9.26 30.38 -28.36
C GLY A 25 7.91 29.87 -28.87
N ARG A 26 7.12 29.29 -27.96
CA ARG A 26 5.74 28.86 -28.27
C ARG A 26 4.90 30.09 -28.64
N GLY A 27 4.36 30.08 -29.86
CA GLY A 27 3.45 31.12 -30.36
C GLY A 27 2.23 31.33 -29.45
N ALA A 28 1.55 32.47 -29.58
CA ALA A 28 0.39 32.79 -28.75
C ALA A 28 -0.73 31.73 -28.84
N LEU A 29 -0.88 31.08 -30.00
CA LEU A 29 -1.79 29.96 -30.22
C LEU A 29 -1.36 28.70 -29.45
N ALA A 30 -0.09 28.28 -29.58
CA ALA A 30 0.45 27.14 -28.83
C ALA A 30 0.34 27.31 -27.30
N ARG A 31 0.44 28.55 -26.79
CA ARG A 31 0.20 28.86 -25.37
C ARG A 31 -1.28 28.74 -24.97
N ARG A 32 -2.22 29.10 -25.84
CA ARG A 32 -3.66 28.91 -25.62
C ARG A 32 -4.05 27.43 -25.67
N GLU A 33 -3.53 26.69 -26.65
CA GLU A 33 -3.74 25.25 -26.78
C GLU A 33 -3.19 24.48 -25.59
N ALA A 34 -1.97 24.78 -25.14
CA ALA A 34 -1.40 24.18 -23.94
C ALA A 34 -2.24 24.48 -22.69
N ARG A 35 -2.79 25.70 -22.56
CA ARG A 35 -3.66 26.06 -21.44
C ARG A 35 -4.97 25.29 -21.47
N LEU A 36 -5.59 25.15 -22.64
CA LEU A 36 -6.80 24.34 -22.81
C LEU A 36 -6.53 22.86 -22.53
N ALA A 37 -5.40 22.31 -22.99
CA ALA A 37 -4.98 20.94 -22.71
C ALA A 37 -4.79 20.71 -21.20
N TRP A 38 -4.10 21.62 -20.50
CA TRP A 38 -3.99 21.55 -19.05
C TRP A 38 -5.33 21.69 -18.35
N GLN A 39 -6.22 22.57 -18.80
CA GLN A 39 -7.57 22.71 -18.22
C GLN A 39 -8.42 21.46 -18.40
N LEU A 40 -8.30 20.75 -19.53
CA LEU A 40 -8.99 19.49 -19.78
C LEU A 40 -8.41 18.34 -18.96
N LEU A 41 -7.09 18.30 -18.75
CA LEU A 41 -6.42 17.27 -17.95
C LEU A 41 -6.50 17.53 -16.44
N LEU A 42 -6.67 18.79 -16.02
CA LEU A 42 -6.64 19.21 -14.62
C LEU A 42 -7.60 18.40 -13.72
N PRO A 43 -8.87 18.15 -14.09
CA PRO A 43 -9.79 17.39 -13.25
C PRO A 43 -9.32 15.96 -13.04
N THR A 44 -8.82 15.32 -14.11
CA THR A 44 -8.32 13.94 -14.06
C THR A 44 -7.05 13.85 -13.23
N VAL A 45 -6.09 14.76 -13.47
CA VAL A 45 -4.84 14.83 -12.70
C VAL A 45 -5.12 15.11 -11.24
N LEU A 46 -6.03 16.04 -10.91
CA LEU A 46 -6.42 16.32 -9.53
C LEU A 46 -7.08 15.11 -8.87
N ALA A 47 -8.03 14.44 -9.55
CA ALA A 47 -8.70 13.28 -8.98
C ALA A 47 -7.71 12.14 -8.69
N VAL A 48 -6.85 11.81 -9.65
CA VAL A 48 -5.81 10.78 -9.47
C VAL A 48 -4.82 11.18 -8.38
N SER A 49 -4.39 12.45 -8.37
CA SER A 49 -3.48 12.97 -7.35
C SER A 49 -4.11 12.93 -5.96
N LEU A 50 -5.39 13.29 -5.82
CA LEU A 50 -6.11 13.25 -4.55
C LEU A 50 -6.15 11.83 -3.99
N VAL A 51 -6.49 10.84 -4.83
CA VAL A 51 -6.58 9.43 -4.43
C VAL A 51 -5.23 8.88 -3.93
N VAL A 52 -4.11 9.40 -4.42
CA VAL A 52 -2.77 8.95 -4.00
C VAL A 52 -2.22 9.78 -2.84
N ILE A 53 -2.31 11.12 -2.94
CA ILE A 53 -1.68 12.05 -2.02
C ILE A 53 -2.45 12.11 -0.70
N VAL A 54 -3.78 12.07 -0.71
CA VAL A 54 -4.56 12.16 0.53
C VAL A 54 -4.28 10.99 1.48
N PRO A 55 -4.32 9.72 1.04
CA PRO A 55 -3.95 8.60 1.91
C PRO A 55 -2.50 8.68 2.39
N LEU A 56 -1.58 9.13 1.53
CA LEU A 56 -0.19 9.32 1.92
C LEU A 56 -0.06 10.37 3.03
N LEU A 57 -0.66 11.54 2.87
CA LEU A 57 -0.69 12.58 3.89
C LEU A 57 -1.37 12.10 5.17
N ALA A 58 -2.43 11.29 5.06
CA ALA A 58 -3.09 10.68 6.21
C ALA A 58 -2.16 9.70 6.97
N ILE A 59 -1.36 8.89 6.26
CA ILE A 59 -0.36 8.01 6.90
C ILE A 59 0.67 8.84 7.67
N PHE A 60 1.19 9.92 7.06
CA PHE A 60 2.09 10.83 7.76
C PHE A 60 1.42 11.44 8.99
N TRP A 61 0.20 11.95 8.85
CA TRP A 61 -0.57 12.54 9.94
C TRP A 61 -0.82 11.56 11.10
N ILE A 62 -1.23 10.33 10.80
CA ILE A 62 -1.51 9.28 11.79
C ILE A 62 -0.22 8.80 12.46
N SER A 63 0.92 8.81 11.76
CA SER A 63 2.20 8.36 12.33
C SER A 63 2.65 9.17 13.56
N PHE A 64 2.25 10.45 13.65
CA PHE A 64 2.54 11.32 14.79
C PHE A 64 1.43 11.31 15.85
N LYS A 65 0.52 10.34 15.83
CA LYS A 65 -0.61 10.26 16.78
C LYS A 65 -0.69 8.88 17.42
N PRO A 66 -1.06 8.78 18.71
CA PRO A 66 -1.20 7.49 19.39
C PRO A 66 -2.55 6.86 19.03
N VAL A 67 -2.76 6.54 17.76
CA VAL A 67 -4.04 6.00 17.24
C VAL A 67 -4.04 4.48 17.30
N GLY A 68 -4.97 3.92 18.06
CA GLY A 68 -5.32 2.50 18.04
C GLY A 68 -6.40 2.16 17.02
N LEU A 69 -6.63 0.87 16.81
CA LEU A 69 -7.71 0.37 15.94
C LEU A 69 -9.11 0.74 16.47
N ALA A 70 -9.26 0.87 17.79
CA ALA A 70 -10.50 1.28 18.45
C ALA A 70 -10.84 2.77 18.21
N ASP A 71 -9.83 3.61 17.99
CA ASP A 71 -9.99 5.07 17.92
C ASP A 71 -10.36 5.57 16.51
N LEU A 72 -10.59 4.64 15.56
CA LEU A 72 -11.02 4.97 14.21
C LEU A 72 -12.45 5.52 14.14
N ARG A 73 -13.23 5.31 15.19
CA ARG A 73 -14.58 5.87 15.33
C ARG A 73 -14.57 6.86 16.49
N PRO A 74 -15.15 8.06 16.29
CA PRO A 74 -15.30 9.00 17.40
C PRO A 74 -16.17 8.34 18.49
N PRO A 75 -15.86 8.58 19.78
CA PRO A 75 -16.73 8.13 20.86
C PRO A 75 -18.14 8.69 20.64
N ALA A 76 -19.11 7.79 20.60
CA ALA A 76 -20.53 8.10 20.44
C ALA A 76 -21.37 7.41 21.53
N PRO A 77 -22.47 8.02 21.96
CA PRO A 77 -23.40 7.39 22.89
C PRO A 77 -24.15 6.28 22.14
N VAL A 78 -24.19 5.09 22.73
CA VAL A 78 -24.93 3.94 22.17
C VAL A 78 -26.18 3.75 23.02
N VAL A 79 -27.34 3.93 22.41
CA VAL A 79 -28.63 3.70 23.05
C VAL A 79 -29.18 2.34 22.68
N ARG A 80 -29.86 1.71 23.64
CA ARG A 80 -30.76 0.59 23.43
C ARG A 80 -32.07 0.92 24.09
N GLU A 81 -33.11 1.03 23.28
CA GLU A 81 -34.48 1.09 23.74
C GLU A 81 -35.01 -0.33 23.91
N ARG A 82 -35.80 -0.54 24.95
CA ARG A 82 -36.53 -1.79 25.20
C ARG A 82 -37.86 -1.47 25.82
N LEU A 83 -38.91 -2.13 25.34
CA LEU A 83 -40.15 -2.20 26.07
C LEU A 83 -40.08 -3.33 27.11
N ARG A 84 -40.48 -3.05 28.34
CA ARG A 84 -40.42 -4.01 29.45
C ARG A 84 -41.67 -3.91 30.30
N GLY A 85 -42.20 -5.06 30.72
CA GLY A 85 -43.40 -5.13 31.54
C GLY A 85 -44.53 -5.89 30.86
N ASP A 86 -45.70 -5.90 31.48
CA ASP A 86 -46.91 -6.52 30.95
C ASP A 86 -48.02 -5.46 30.83
N ALA A 87 -48.51 -5.27 29.61
CA ALA A 87 -49.59 -4.34 29.32
C ALA A 87 -50.89 -4.70 30.06
N ALA A 88 -51.12 -5.99 30.36
CA ALA A 88 -52.31 -6.45 31.08
C ALA A 88 -52.28 -6.13 32.58
N GLU A 89 -51.09 -6.02 33.18
CA GLU A 89 -50.89 -5.65 34.59
C GLU A 89 -50.71 -4.14 34.82
N GLY A 90 -50.59 -3.37 33.74
CA GLY A 90 -50.42 -1.90 33.79
C GLY A 90 -49.02 -1.45 34.23
N ASP A 91 -48.02 -2.35 34.24
CA ASP A 91 -46.61 -2.06 34.57
C ASP A 91 -45.73 -2.04 33.30
N LEU A 92 -46.20 -1.38 32.23
CA LEU A 92 -45.44 -1.27 30.99
C LEU A 92 -44.53 -0.02 31.04
N ARG A 93 -43.27 -0.18 30.66
CA ARG A 93 -42.26 0.89 30.65
C ARG A 93 -41.32 0.77 29.47
N ILE A 94 -40.89 1.92 28.97
CA ILE A 94 -39.82 2.04 27.99
C ILE A 94 -38.51 2.30 28.74
N GLU A 95 -37.55 1.39 28.59
CA GLU A 95 -36.22 1.44 29.20
C GLU A 95 -35.21 1.90 28.14
N TYR A 96 -34.69 3.13 28.29
CA TYR A 96 -33.57 3.64 27.50
C TYR A 96 -32.27 3.39 28.23
N ARG A 97 -31.40 2.56 27.64
CA ARG A 97 -30.06 2.29 28.19
C ARG A 97 -29.01 2.90 27.31
N LEU A 98 -28.34 3.92 27.82
CA LEU A 98 -27.22 4.57 27.15
C LEU A 98 -25.90 4.04 27.69
N ARG A 99 -24.93 3.91 26.80
CA ARG A 99 -23.56 3.55 27.15
C ARG A 99 -22.58 4.39 26.32
N ASN A 100 -21.53 4.88 26.96
CA ASN A 100 -20.39 5.43 26.24
C ASN A 100 -19.65 4.31 25.48
N SER A 101 -19.50 4.47 24.16
CA SER A 101 -18.78 3.50 23.33
C SER A 101 -17.28 3.44 23.63
N SER A 102 -16.68 4.53 24.10
CA SER A 102 -15.30 4.57 24.58
C SER A 102 -15.20 4.13 26.03
N ARG A 103 -14.05 3.56 26.41
CA ARG A 103 -13.73 3.21 27.80
C ARG A 103 -13.00 4.33 28.55
N ASP A 104 -12.36 5.23 27.81
CA ASP A 104 -11.40 6.17 28.38
C ASP A 104 -11.79 7.64 28.13
N GLU A 105 -12.48 7.92 27.02
CA GLU A 105 -12.84 9.29 26.61
C GLU A 105 -14.29 9.62 27.02
N PRO A 106 -14.54 10.79 27.63
CA PRO A 106 -15.87 11.25 27.94
C PRO A 106 -16.61 11.76 26.70
N ILE A 107 -17.94 11.65 26.71
CA ILE A 107 -18.84 12.27 25.72
C ILE A 107 -19.59 13.38 26.42
N ARG A 108 -19.55 14.60 25.87
CA ARG A 108 -20.17 15.78 26.47
C ARG A 108 -21.54 16.08 25.87
N GLY A 109 -22.42 16.61 26.71
CA GLY A 109 -23.75 17.09 26.30
C GLY A 109 -24.58 16.02 25.60
N VAL A 110 -24.70 14.85 26.22
CA VAL A 110 -25.45 13.72 25.67
C VAL A 110 -26.93 13.95 25.86
N THR A 111 -27.64 14.11 24.74
CA THR A 111 -29.09 14.28 24.71
C THR A 111 -29.73 13.17 23.88
N LEU A 112 -30.88 12.69 24.32
CA LEU A 112 -31.72 11.73 23.62
C LEU A 112 -33.05 12.40 23.28
N SER A 113 -33.46 12.29 22.02
CA SER A 113 -34.76 12.71 21.55
C SER A 113 -35.47 11.51 20.94
N ASP A 114 -36.73 11.32 21.30
CA ASP A 114 -37.56 10.26 20.76
C ASP A 114 -39.01 10.74 20.60
N THR A 115 -39.79 10.03 19.80
CA THR A 115 -41.20 10.34 19.56
C THR A 115 -42.03 9.09 19.78
N LEU A 116 -42.89 9.13 20.79
CA LEU A 116 -43.84 8.06 21.08
C LEU A 116 -44.85 7.92 19.93
N PRO A 117 -45.09 6.70 19.43
CA PRO A 117 -46.13 6.47 18.45
C PRO A 117 -47.53 6.74 19.05
N ASP A 118 -48.47 7.12 18.18
CA ASP A 118 -49.85 7.43 18.57
C ASP A 118 -50.51 6.20 19.24
N GLY A 119 -51.11 6.41 20.41
CA GLY A 119 -51.73 5.34 21.21
C GLY A 119 -50.91 4.91 22.44
N ILE A 120 -49.70 5.44 22.61
CA ILE A 120 -48.89 5.31 23.83
C ILE A 120 -48.98 6.60 24.64
N ALA A 121 -49.41 6.51 25.90
CA ALA A 121 -49.50 7.65 26.82
C ALA A 121 -48.65 7.41 28.06
N VAL A 122 -47.92 8.43 28.52
CA VAL A 122 -47.09 8.35 29.72
C VAL A 122 -47.98 8.27 30.96
N SER A 123 -47.73 7.27 31.81
CA SER A 123 -48.55 6.94 32.96
C SER A 123 -47.68 6.75 34.21
N GLY A 124 -47.11 7.84 34.72
CA GLY A 124 -46.40 7.81 36.00
C GLY A 124 -45.27 8.82 36.11
N GLU A 125 -44.47 8.64 37.16
CA GLU A 125 -43.26 9.43 37.39
C GLU A 125 -42.12 8.90 36.53
N ILE A 126 -41.52 9.77 35.73
CA ILE A 126 -40.41 9.42 34.84
C ILE A 126 -39.16 9.28 35.70
N THR A 127 -38.44 8.17 35.55
CA THR A 127 -37.17 7.95 36.25
C THR A 127 -36.02 8.28 35.32
N GLY A 128 -35.28 9.35 35.61
CA GLY A 128 -34.14 9.81 34.79
C GLY A 128 -34.28 11.28 34.38
N PRO A 129 -33.30 11.85 33.68
CA PRO A 129 -33.29 13.26 33.32
C PRO A 129 -34.10 13.52 32.04
N CYS A 130 -35.35 13.05 32.02
CA CYS A 130 -36.22 13.07 30.85
C CYS A 130 -37.45 13.93 31.08
N THR A 131 -37.85 14.65 30.03
CA THR A 131 -39.06 15.47 29.95
C THR A 131 -39.90 15.00 28.76
N VAL A 132 -41.22 14.96 28.94
CA VAL A 132 -42.16 14.55 27.88
C VAL A 132 -43.13 15.70 27.62
N GLU A 133 -43.19 16.16 26.38
CA GLU A 133 -44.13 17.18 25.91
C GLU A 133 -45.01 16.57 24.80
N GLY A 134 -46.25 16.20 25.16
CA GLY A 134 -47.13 15.45 24.25
C GLY A 134 -46.58 14.05 23.98
N ASN A 135 -46.22 13.78 22.73
CA ASN A 135 -45.58 12.52 22.32
C ASN A 135 -44.05 12.64 22.18
N ALA A 136 -43.47 13.84 22.34
CA ALA A 136 -42.03 14.03 22.22
C ALA A 136 -41.33 13.79 23.56
N ILE A 137 -40.33 12.91 23.56
CA ILE A 137 -39.44 12.62 24.69
C ILE A 137 -38.12 13.35 24.44
N SER A 138 -37.64 14.08 25.44
CA SER A 138 -36.31 14.68 25.46
C SER A 138 -35.62 14.37 26.78
N CYS A 139 -34.45 13.77 26.73
CA CYS A 139 -33.63 13.46 27.89
C CYS A 139 -32.25 14.11 27.80
N ASP A 140 -31.79 14.73 28.88
CA ASP A 140 -30.45 15.33 28.98
C ASP A 140 -29.60 14.56 30.00
N PHE A 141 -28.72 13.70 29.50
CA PHE A 141 -27.83 12.90 30.34
C PHE A 141 -26.54 13.64 30.72
N GLY A 142 -26.32 14.87 30.24
CA GLY A 142 -25.11 15.64 30.50
C GLY A 142 -23.85 14.94 29.96
N ASP A 143 -22.80 14.89 30.78
CA ASP A 143 -21.52 14.31 30.40
C ASP A 143 -21.43 12.82 30.80
N LEU A 144 -21.16 11.97 29.82
CA LEU A 144 -20.98 10.52 29.98
C LEU A 144 -19.49 10.16 29.97
N GLU A 145 -18.93 9.89 31.15
CA GLU A 145 -17.54 9.43 31.31
C GLU A 145 -17.23 8.14 30.55
N GLY A 146 -15.94 7.85 30.35
CA GLY A 146 -15.46 6.63 29.69
C GLY A 146 -16.06 5.37 30.33
N GLY A 147 -16.72 4.52 29.52
CA GLY A 147 -17.35 3.29 29.97
C GLY A 147 -18.61 3.45 30.83
N ALA A 148 -19.04 4.69 31.11
CA ALA A 148 -20.23 4.98 31.89
C ALA A 148 -21.50 4.50 31.20
N ARG A 149 -22.53 4.24 32.03
CA ARG A 149 -23.87 3.84 31.60
C ARG A 149 -24.87 4.77 32.26
N ALA A 150 -25.90 5.15 31.50
CA ALA A 150 -27.04 5.89 32.00
C ALA A 150 -28.31 5.15 31.61
N GLU A 151 -29.35 5.30 32.41
CA GLU A 151 -30.63 4.63 32.23
C GLU A 151 -31.75 5.63 32.48
N ALA A 152 -32.79 5.55 31.66
CA ALA A 152 -34.04 6.26 31.89
C ALA A 152 -35.21 5.31 31.66
N GLU A 153 -36.19 5.35 32.56
CA GLU A 153 -37.42 4.55 32.48
C GLU A 153 -38.62 5.48 32.36
N ILE A 154 -39.43 5.27 31.33
CA ILE A 154 -40.67 6.01 31.10
C ILE A 154 -41.84 5.04 31.23
N PRO A 155 -42.66 5.14 32.30
CA PRO A 155 -43.85 4.31 32.44
C PRO A 155 -44.90 4.74 31.40
N VAL A 156 -45.46 3.77 30.69
CA VAL A 156 -46.40 4.00 29.58
C VAL A 156 -47.63 3.10 29.69
N THR A 157 -48.73 3.59 29.14
CA THR A 157 -49.98 2.85 28.97
C THR A 157 -50.34 2.78 27.50
N LEU A 158 -50.85 1.64 27.07
CA LEU A 158 -51.31 1.41 25.71
C LEU A 158 -52.81 1.68 25.61
N THR A 159 -53.21 2.44 24.61
CA THR A 159 -54.61 2.71 24.27
C THR A 159 -54.87 2.24 22.84
N GLY A 160 -55.14 0.93 22.68
CA GLY A 160 -55.38 0.33 21.36
C GLY A 160 -54.99 -1.14 21.29
N ASP A 161 -54.66 -1.61 20.09
CA ASP A 161 -54.14 -2.95 19.84
C ASP A 161 -52.71 -3.07 20.37
N ALA A 162 -52.53 -3.83 21.45
CA ALA A 162 -51.27 -3.93 22.17
C ALA A 162 -50.12 -4.45 21.29
N GLU A 163 -50.38 -5.47 20.46
CA GLU A 163 -49.33 -6.13 19.66
C GLU A 163 -48.82 -5.22 18.53
N ALA A 164 -49.72 -4.42 17.93
CA ALA A 164 -49.36 -3.43 16.90
C ALA A 164 -48.61 -2.22 17.49
N LEU A 165 -48.97 -1.80 18.71
CA LEU A 165 -48.32 -0.70 19.42
C LEU A 165 -46.95 -1.10 19.97
N GLU A 166 -46.80 -2.34 20.45
CA GLU A 166 -45.50 -2.90 20.85
C GLU A 166 -44.53 -2.95 19.66
N ALA A 167 -44.98 -3.42 18.50
CA ALA A 167 -44.18 -3.44 17.28
C ALA A 167 -43.83 -2.02 16.77
N ALA A 168 -44.71 -1.04 16.98
CA ALA A 168 -44.46 0.35 16.62
C ALA A 168 -43.44 1.03 17.57
N ALA A 169 -43.51 0.73 18.87
CA ALA A 169 -42.55 1.21 19.87
C ALA A 169 -41.16 0.60 19.68
N GLU A 170 -41.07 -0.67 19.28
CA GLU A 170 -39.78 -1.28 18.92
C GLU A 170 -39.18 -0.73 17.61
N GLY A 171 -39.99 -0.03 16.80
CA GLY A 171 -39.62 0.52 15.50
C GLY A 171 -39.23 2.00 15.49
N SER A 172 -39.50 2.77 16.56
CA SER A 172 -38.95 4.12 16.71
C SER A 172 -37.47 4.03 17.04
N GLU A 173 -36.60 4.59 16.19
CA GLU A 173 -35.17 4.68 16.51
C GLU A 173 -34.90 6.02 17.22
N PRO A 174 -34.58 6.02 18.53
CA PRO A 174 -34.30 7.25 19.26
C PRO A 174 -33.04 7.92 18.73
N VAL A 175 -33.09 9.24 18.56
CA VAL A 175 -31.95 10.04 18.11
C VAL A 175 -31.13 10.46 19.32
N VAL A 176 -29.85 10.06 19.34
CA VAL A 176 -28.93 10.44 20.41
C VAL A 176 -27.78 11.24 19.85
N THR A 177 -27.53 12.39 20.46
CA THR A 177 -26.44 13.30 20.10
C THR A 177 -25.47 13.46 21.26
N GLY A 178 -24.22 13.75 20.95
CA GLY A 178 -23.18 14.02 21.92
C GLY A 178 -21.88 14.41 21.23
N GLU A 179 -21.07 15.23 21.89
CA GLU A 179 -19.78 15.68 21.36
C GLU A 179 -18.63 14.97 22.07
N ALA A 180 -17.74 14.37 21.29
CA ALA A 180 -16.54 13.73 21.82
C ALA A 180 -15.30 14.16 21.06
N ARG A 181 -14.16 14.10 21.75
CA ARG A 181 -12.88 14.38 21.15
C ARG A 181 -12.51 13.28 20.14
N ASN A 182 -12.20 13.67 18.91
CA ASN A 182 -11.73 12.75 17.89
C ASN A 182 -10.20 12.81 17.76
N ILE A 183 -9.53 11.69 18.03
CA ILE A 183 -8.06 11.63 18.00
C ILE A 183 -7.49 11.86 16.60
N LEU A 184 -8.23 11.49 15.55
CA LEU A 184 -7.81 11.61 14.16
C LEU A 184 -7.78 13.04 13.67
N THR A 185 -8.70 13.89 14.15
CA THR A 185 -8.84 15.28 13.67
C THR A 185 -8.27 16.31 14.65
N ASN A 186 -7.88 15.90 15.86
CA ASN A 186 -7.28 16.82 16.82
C ASN A 186 -5.89 17.32 16.37
N GLY A 187 -5.40 18.41 16.96
CA GLY A 187 -4.08 19.00 16.66
C GLY A 187 -2.93 18.48 17.52
N GLU A 188 -3.12 17.39 18.28
CA GLU A 188 -2.06 16.84 19.14
C GLU A 188 -1.14 15.90 18.36
N PHE A 189 0.17 16.12 18.50
CA PHE A 189 1.20 15.31 17.87
C PHE A 189 2.21 14.81 18.89
N THR A 190 2.74 13.62 18.66
CA THR A 190 3.73 12.96 19.50
C THR A 190 4.69 12.15 18.63
N LEU A 191 5.93 12.00 19.13
CA LEU A 191 6.95 11.14 18.53
C LEU A 191 7.00 9.74 19.18
N ALA A 192 6.05 9.42 20.06
CA ALA A 192 6.03 8.16 20.82
C ALA A 192 6.07 6.92 19.92
N ASN A 193 5.38 6.95 18.77
CA ASN A 193 5.39 5.83 17.82
C ASN A 193 6.80 5.60 17.25
N PHE A 194 7.48 6.67 16.83
CA PHE A 194 8.84 6.59 16.29
C PHE A 194 9.82 6.12 17.37
N ALA A 195 9.78 6.69 18.58
CA ALA A 195 10.62 6.27 19.69
C ALA A 195 10.43 4.78 19.99
N ARG A 196 9.17 4.31 20.11
CA ARG A 196 8.84 2.90 20.35
C ARG A 196 9.38 1.97 19.27
N ILE A 197 9.36 2.39 18.01
CA ILE A 197 9.87 1.60 16.89
C ILE A 197 11.40 1.54 16.96
N PHE A 198 12.09 2.67 17.12
CA PHE A 198 13.56 2.72 17.12
C PHE A 198 14.19 2.10 18.38
N ASP A 199 13.51 2.16 19.53
CA ASP A 199 13.96 1.53 20.78
C ASP A 199 13.70 0.01 20.79
N GLY A 200 12.92 -0.50 19.83
CA GLY A 200 12.64 -1.93 19.71
C GLY A 200 13.88 -2.74 19.36
N SER A 201 14.18 -3.76 20.15
CA SER A 201 15.35 -4.66 19.95
C SER A 201 15.37 -5.34 18.58
N GLU A 202 14.21 -5.50 17.95
CA GLU A 202 14.07 -6.16 16.64
C GLU A 202 14.16 -5.20 15.45
N PHE A 203 14.07 -3.87 15.64
CA PHE A 203 13.90 -2.92 14.54
C PHE A 203 15.05 -2.96 13.52
N TRP A 204 16.28 -2.90 14.00
CA TRP A 204 17.47 -3.00 13.15
C TRP A 204 17.60 -4.36 12.48
N GLY A 205 17.14 -5.43 13.16
CA GLY A 205 17.04 -6.76 12.58
C GLY A 205 16.07 -6.80 11.40
N VAL A 206 14.89 -6.20 11.56
CA VAL A 206 13.86 -6.11 10.50
C VAL A 206 14.35 -5.29 9.32
N ILE A 207 15.06 -4.17 9.55
CA ILE A 207 15.70 -3.39 8.47
C ILE A 207 16.71 -4.26 7.73
N GLY A 208 17.61 -4.92 8.46
CA GLY A 208 18.64 -5.79 7.87
C GLY A 208 18.05 -6.92 7.03
N VAL A 209 17.01 -7.57 7.54
CA VAL A 209 16.27 -8.63 6.83
C VAL A 209 15.57 -8.08 5.59
N THR A 210 14.97 -6.89 5.67
CA THR A 210 14.33 -6.22 4.52
C THR A 210 15.36 -5.92 3.43
N ILE A 211 16.47 -5.28 3.78
CA ILE A 211 17.54 -4.97 2.83
C ILE A 211 18.12 -6.25 2.22
N PHE A 212 18.38 -7.28 3.03
CA PHE A 212 18.88 -8.56 2.54
C PHE A 212 17.90 -9.20 1.55
N TYR A 213 16.64 -9.35 1.95
CA TYR A 213 15.59 -9.94 1.12
C TYR A 213 15.45 -9.19 -0.21
N THR A 214 15.36 -7.86 -0.15
CA THR A 214 15.20 -7.02 -1.35
C THR A 214 16.42 -7.07 -2.25
N PHE A 215 17.62 -6.92 -1.72
CA PHE A 215 18.84 -6.88 -2.52
C PHE A 215 19.12 -8.24 -3.17
N PHE A 216 19.19 -9.32 -2.39
CA PHE A 216 19.50 -10.65 -2.91
C PHE A 216 18.38 -11.23 -3.76
N GLY A 217 17.11 -10.92 -3.44
CA GLY A 217 15.97 -11.25 -4.29
C GLY A 217 16.08 -10.56 -5.66
N THR A 218 16.24 -9.23 -5.65
CA THR A 218 16.36 -8.44 -6.89
C THR A 218 17.54 -8.89 -7.75
N VAL A 219 18.73 -9.01 -7.16
CA VAL A 219 19.93 -9.46 -7.88
C VAL A 219 19.75 -10.89 -8.38
N GLY A 220 19.27 -11.80 -7.54
CA GLY A 220 19.05 -13.20 -7.91
C GLY A 220 18.07 -13.33 -9.08
N ALA A 221 16.96 -12.60 -9.06
CA ALA A 221 15.99 -12.62 -10.15
C ALA A 221 16.53 -12.01 -11.45
N LEU A 222 17.40 -11.00 -11.38
CA LEU A 222 18.10 -10.46 -12.56
C LEU A 222 19.11 -11.45 -13.13
N VAL A 223 19.89 -12.11 -12.27
CA VAL A 223 20.89 -13.10 -12.68
C VAL A 223 20.21 -14.32 -13.32
N VAL A 224 19.18 -14.87 -12.68
CA VAL A 224 18.42 -16.01 -13.23
C VAL A 224 17.66 -15.57 -14.48
N GLY A 225 17.13 -14.34 -14.51
CA GLY A 225 16.49 -13.75 -15.69
C GLY A 225 17.43 -13.60 -16.88
N LEU A 226 18.65 -13.11 -16.66
CA LEU A 226 19.70 -12.98 -17.66
C LEU A 226 20.11 -14.35 -18.19
N PHE A 227 20.33 -15.32 -17.31
CA PHE A 227 20.65 -16.69 -17.71
C PHE A 227 19.54 -17.30 -18.58
N ALA A 228 18.28 -17.15 -18.17
CA ALA A 228 17.12 -17.59 -18.94
C ALA A 228 17.02 -16.88 -20.30
N ALA A 229 17.34 -15.58 -20.36
CA ALA A 229 17.32 -14.79 -21.58
C ALA A 229 18.38 -15.30 -22.57
N MET A 230 19.62 -15.48 -22.10
CA MET A 230 20.70 -16.03 -22.92
C MET A 230 20.39 -17.43 -23.46
N LEU A 231 19.73 -18.27 -22.67
CA LEU A 231 19.32 -19.62 -23.10
C LEU A 231 18.26 -19.58 -24.20
N LEU A 232 17.34 -18.62 -24.15
CA LEU A 232 16.18 -18.49 -25.03
C LEU A 232 16.34 -17.45 -26.15
N ASP A 233 17.51 -16.83 -26.25
CA ASP A 233 17.89 -15.91 -27.33
C ASP A 233 18.06 -16.66 -28.66
N ARG A 234 18.65 -17.87 -28.62
CA ARG A 234 18.81 -18.72 -29.81
C ARG A 234 17.50 -19.40 -30.20
N SER A 235 17.30 -19.57 -31.50
CA SER A 235 16.17 -20.33 -32.04
C SER A 235 16.43 -21.84 -31.95
N PHE A 236 15.51 -22.59 -31.36
CA PHE A 236 15.57 -24.07 -31.31
C PHE A 236 14.18 -24.69 -31.20
N ARG A 237 14.07 -25.98 -31.53
CA ARG A 237 12.81 -26.74 -31.47
C ARG A 237 12.35 -26.88 -30.01
N GLY A 238 11.17 -26.37 -29.69
CA GLY A 238 10.60 -26.40 -28.32
C GLY A 238 10.74 -25.10 -27.52
N GLN A 239 11.36 -24.06 -28.10
CA GLN A 239 11.55 -22.75 -27.46
C GLN A 239 10.25 -22.13 -26.90
N GLY A 240 9.12 -22.29 -27.60
CA GLY A 240 7.82 -21.78 -27.13
C GLY A 240 7.33 -22.44 -25.84
N ILE A 241 7.53 -23.75 -25.69
CA ILE A 241 7.16 -24.50 -24.46
C ILE A 241 8.05 -24.04 -23.31
N LEU A 242 9.35 -23.90 -23.54
CA LEU A 242 10.29 -23.45 -22.50
C LEU A 242 9.99 -22.01 -22.06
N ARG A 243 9.64 -21.10 -22.98
CA ARG A 243 9.15 -19.76 -22.64
C ARG A 243 7.90 -19.82 -21.77
N GLY A 244 6.93 -20.66 -22.11
CA GLY A 244 5.73 -20.86 -21.30
C GLY A 244 6.05 -21.36 -19.88
N LEU A 245 6.93 -22.36 -19.77
CA LEU A 245 7.36 -22.91 -18.48
C LEU A 245 8.11 -21.88 -17.62
N PHE A 246 8.96 -21.05 -18.24
CA PHE A 246 9.68 -20.00 -17.54
C PHE A 246 8.76 -18.88 -17.08
N LEU A 247 7.64 -18.61 -17.77
CA LEU A 247 6.67 -17.59 -17.36
C LEU A 247 5.68 -18.07 -16.28
N PHE A 248 5.51 -19.39 -16.14
CA PHE A 248 4.60 -19.99 -15.17
C PHE A 248 4.74 -19.44 -13.74
N PRO A 249 5.97 -19.32 -13.17
CA PRO A 249 6.15 -18.79 -11.83
C PRO A 249 5.50 -17.44 -11.67
N TYR A 250 5.62 -16.51 -12.63
CA TYR A 250 5.08 -15.15 -12.48
C TYR A 250 3.55 -15.07 -12.64
N VAL A 251 2.97 -15.94 -13.46
CA VAL A 251 1.54 -15.91 -13.81
C VAL A 251 0.66 -16.61 -12.78
N ALA A 252 1.17 -17.65 -12.12
CA ALA A 252 0.38 -18.43 -11.16
C ALA A 252 -0.15 -17.57 -9.98
N PRO A 253 -1.27 -17.89 -9.31
CA PRO A 253 -1.71 -17.16 -8.13
C PRO A 253 -0.69 -17.27 -6.97
N VAL A 254 -0.28 -16.15 -6.36
CA VAL A 254 0.77 -16.13 -5.33
C VAL A 254 0.43 -17.03 -4.13
N ILE A 255 -0.83 -17.02 -3.68
CA ILE A 255 -1.31 -17.83 -2.56
C ILE A 255 -1.12 -19.31 -2.86
N ALA A 256 -1.57 -19.77 -4.04
CA ALA A 256 -1.48 -21.18 -4.42
C ALA A 256 -0.01 -21.66 -4.45
N VAL A 257 0.87 -20.85 -5.04
CA VAL A 257 2.30 -21.19 -5.12
C VAL A 257 2.97 -21.16 -3.75
N ALA A 258 2.70 -20.16 -2.92
CA ALA A 258 3.29 -20.07 -1.57
C ALA A 258 2.91 -21.31 -0.73
N PHE A 259 1.64 -21.68 -0.71
CA PHE A 259 1.20 -22.91 -0.01
C PHE A 259 1.75 -24.19 -0.64
N THR A 260 1.95 -24.21 -1.95
CA THR A 260 2.64 -25.34 -2.62
C THR A 260 4.08 -25.45 -2.13
N TRP A 261 4.82 -24.34 -2.01
CA TRP A 261 6.17 -24.34 -1.45
C TRP A 261 6.20 -24.76 0.02
N VAL A 262 5.32 -24.21 0.85
CA VAL A 262 5.22 -24.60 2.28
C VAL A 262 4.96 -26.09 2.42
N THR A 263 4.06 -26.66 1.61
CA THR A 263 3.74 -28.10 1.64
C THR A 263 4.90 -28.94 1.08
N LEU A 264 5.51 -28.51 -0.02
CA LEU A 264 6.63 -29.22 -0.67
C LEU A 264 7.84 -29.35 0.26
N PHE A 265 8.15 -28.28 1.00
CA PHE A 265 9.28 -28.18 1.91
C PHE A 265 8.89 -28.40 3.39
N ASP A 266 7.71 -28.95 3.65
CA ASP A 266 7.30 -29.29 5.02
C ASP A 266 8.25 -30.36 5.61
N PRO A 267 8.71 -30.21 6.86
CA PRO A 267 9.64 -31.16 7.48
C PRO A 267 9.05 -32.55 7.74
N PHE A 268 7.71 -32.67 7.87
CA PHE A 268 7.08 -33.94 8.25
C PHE A 268 6.48 -34.69 7.07
N SER A 269 5.89 -33.95 6.13
CA SER A 269 5.08 -34.48 5.03
C SER A 269 5.56 -34.04 3.65
N GLY A 270 6.57 -33.16 3.58
CA GLY A 270 7.06 -32.60 2.33
C GLY A 270 7.86 -33.58 1.48
N SER A 271 7.55 -33.66 0.19
CA SER A 271 8.24 -34.55 -0.73
C SER A 271 9.71 -34.17 -0.97
N ALA A 272 10.09 -32.90 -0.77
CA ALA A 272 11.49 -32.48 -0.85
C ALA A 272 12.35 -33.15 0.24
N ASN A 273 11.88 -33.17 1.50
CA ASN A 273 12.57 -33.85 2.59
C ASN A 273 12.61 -35.37 2.38
N ALA A 274 11.49 -35.97 1.92
CA ALA A 274 11.45 -37.40 1.60
C ALA A 274 12.51 -37.79 0.55
N LEU A 275 12.67 -36.99 -0.50
CA LEU A 275 13.69 -37.20 -1.53
C LEU A 275 15.11 -37.05 -0.97
N LEU A 276 15.38 -36.03 -0.15
CA LEU A 276 16.70 -35.79 0.45
C LEU A 276 17.14 -36.93 1.36
N LEU A 277 16.22 -37.44 2.18
CA LEU A 277 16.46 -38.61 3.04
C LEU A 277 16.69 -39.87 2.21
N GLN A 278 15.88 -40.10 1.17
CA GLN A 278 16.00 -41.29 0.30
C GLN A 278 17.32 -41.30 -0.48
N MET A 279 17.79 -40.13 -0.94
CA MET A 279 19.07 -39.99 -1.63
C MET A 279 20.29 -40.00 -0.68
N GLY A 280 20.06 -40.06 0.64
CA GLY A 280 21.12 -40.01 1.64
C GLY A 280 21.85 -38.67 1.74
N VAL A 281 21.23 -37.58 1.24
CA VAL A 281 21.79 -36.22 1.32
C VAL A 281 21.72 -35.69 2.75
N THR A 282 20.66 -36.05 3.48
CA THR A 282 20.46 -35.70 4.89
C THR A 282 20.09 -36.93 5.71
N GLN A 283 20.39 -36.91 7.01
CA GLN A 283 20.02 -37.98 7.94
C GLN A 283 18.69 -37.68 8.65
N GLU A 284 18.34 -36.40 8.75
CA GLU A 284 17.11 -35.91 9.38
C GLU A 284 16.40 -34.93 8.44
N ALA A 285 15.09 -34.75 8.68
CA ALA A 285 14.30 -33.78 7.92
C ALA A 285 14.70 -32.35 8.28
N ILE A 286 14.85 -31.51 7.25
CA ILE A 286 15.22 -30.11 7.40
C ILE A 286 13.95 -29.27 7.52
N ASN A 287 13.88 -28.44 8.56
CA ASN A 287 12.85 -27.42 8.69
C ASN A 287 13.22 -26.15 7.91
N PHE A 288 12.90 -26.14 6.61
CA PHE A 288 13.28 -25.07 5.68
C PHE A 288 12.75 -23.68 6.06
N PHE A 289 11.55 -23.59 6.63
CA PHE A 289 10.90 -22.33 6.97
C PHE A 289 10.92 -21.98 8.46
N GLY A 290 11.35 -22.89 9.33
CA GLY A 290 11.25 -22.74 10.78
C GLY A 290 12.52 -22.29 11.51
N GLN A 291 13.67 -22.17 10.83
CA GLN A 291 14.94 -21.84 11.50
C GLN A 291 15.78 -20.79 10.74
N LYS A 292 16.47 -19.93 11.49
CA LYS A 292 17.47 -18.99 10.97
C LYS A 292 18.77 -19.74 10.63
N PRO A 293 19.49 -19.37 9.55
CA PRO A 293 19.14 -18.39 8.51
C PRO A 293 18.33 -18.99 7.35
N LEU A 294 18.03 -20.30 7.41
CA LEU A 294 17.47 -21.05 6.29
C LEU A 294 16.11 -20.51 5.82
N ALA A 295 15.24 -20.11 6.74
CA ALA A 295 13.93 -19.54 6.42
C ALA A 295 14.06 -18.29 5.53
N LEU A 296 15.00 -17.38 5.85
CA LEU A 296 15.23 -16.18 5.05
C LEU A 296 15.78 -16.53 3.67
N ILE A 297 16.71 -17.49 3.59
CA ILE A 297 17.24 -17.97 2.30
C ILE A 297 16.11 -18.55 1.45
N MET A 298 15.23 -19.37 2.01
CA MET A 298 14.12 -19.99 1.28
C MET A 298 13.10 -18.98 0.78
N VAL A 299 12.77 -17.99 1.61
CA VAL A 299 11.88 -16.89 1.22
C VAL A 299 12.51 -16.03 0.11
N THR A 300 13.81 -15.77 0.17
CA THR A 300 14.55 -15.10 -0.93
C THR A 300 14.59 -15.95 -2.20
N LEU A 301 14.80 -17.27 -2.09
CA LEU A 301 14.78 -18.17 -3.25
C LEU A 301 13.40 -18.22 -3.92
N PHE A 302 12.33 -18.18 -3.12
CA PHE A 302 10.97 -18.05 -3.63
C PHE A 302 10.78 -16.76 -4.44
N GLU A 303 11.25 -15.61 -3.92
CA GLU A 303 11.22 -14.33 -4.63
C GLU A 303 11.95 -14.44 -5.98
N VAL A 304 13.17 -14.98 -5.97
CA VAL A 304 13.99 -15.13 -7.18
C VAL A 304 13.26 -15.97 -8.21
N TRP A 305 12.78 -17.16 -7.83
CA TRP A 305 12.06 -18.07 -8.71
C TRP A 305 10.74 -17.48 -9.24
N ARG A 306 10.01 -16.75 -8.39
CA ARG A 306 8.71 -16.18 -8.72
C ARG A 306 8.83 -15.05 -9.74
N TYR A 307 9.85 -14.21 -9.59
CA TYR A 307 9.92 -12.94 -10.28
C TYR A 307 11.02 -12.86 -11.34
N PHE A 308 11.98 -13.79 -11.41
CA PHE A 308 12.91 -13.83 -12.56
C PHE A 308 12.22 -13.80 -13.94
N PRO A 309 10.99 -14.33 -14.16
CA PRO A 309 10.42 -14.37 -15.49
C PRO A 309 10.18 -12.99 -16.10
N LEU A 310 9.88 -12.00 -15.25
CA LEU A 310 9.75 -10.61 -15.70
C LEU A 310 11.10 -10.07 -16.17
N SER A 311 12.15 -10.23 -15.36
CA SER A 311 13.52 -9.83 -15.72
C SER A 311 13.96 -10.50 -17.03
N PHE A 312 13.70 -11.80 -17.15
CA PHE A 312 13.94 -12.59 -18.34
C PHE A 312 13.33 -11.96 -19.60
N LEU A 313 12.04 -11.60 -19.57
CA LEU A 313 11.36 -11.04 -20.75
C LEU A 313 11.98 -9.71 -21.21
N PHE A 314 12.22 -8.80 -20.28
CA PHE A 314 12.78 -7.48 -20.61
C PHE A 314 14.23 -7.58 -21.10
N ILE A 315 15.04 -8.44 -20.47
CA ILE A 315 16.42 -8.67 -20.89
C ILE A 315 16.44 -9.34 -22.28
N LEU A 316 15.63 -10.36 -22.50
CA LEU A 316 15.54 -11.04 -23.81
C LEU A 316 15.11 -10.07 -24.92
N ALA A 317 14.10 -9.24 -24.67
CA ALA A 317 13.65 -8.23 -25.64
C ALA A 317 14.77 -7.23 -25.98
N ARG A 318 15.56 -6.80 -24.98
CA ARG A 318 16.71 -5.93 -25.23
C ARG A 318 17.84 -6.65 -25.99
N MET A 319 18.14 -7.91 -25.65
CA MET A 319 19.14 -8.70 -26.37
C MET A 319 18.80 -8.82 -27.85
N GLN A 320 17.52 -9.07 -28.17
CA GLN A 320 17.03 -9.18 -29.54
C GLN A 320 17.04 -7.87 -30.33
N SER A 321 17.18 -6.71 -29.68
CA SER A 321 17.30 -5.42 -30.35
C SER A 321 18.75 -4.96 -30.55
N ILE A 322 19.73 -5.74 -30.10
CA ILE A 322 21.16 -5.45 -30.33
C ILE A 322 21.52 -5.81 -31.77
N ASP A 323 22.26 -4.93 -32.42
CA ASP A 323 22.79 -5.16 -33.76
C ASP A 323 23.75 -6.37 -33.79
N THR A 324 23.51 -7.28 -34.74
CA THR A 324 24.33 -8.48 -34.93
C THR A 324 25.69 -8.16 -35.54
N ASP A 325 25.84 -7.06 -36.26
CA ASP A 325 27.08 -6.66 -36.95
C ASP A 325 28.26 -6.55 -35.98
N MET A 326 28.00 -6.07 -34.75
CA MET A 326 29.02 -5.99 -33.70
C MET A 326 29.52 -7.37 -33.26
N TYR A 327 28.62 -8.36 -33.21
CA TYR A 327 28.99 -9.72 -32.83
C TYR A 327 29.74 -10.45 -33.96
N GLU A 328 29.39 -10.19 -35.22
CA GLU A 328 30.10 -10.72 -36.39
C GLU A 328 31.51 -10.13 -36.51
N ALA A 329 31.67 -8.82 -36.31
CA ALA A 329 32.97 -8.18 -36.25
C ALA A 329 33.84 -8.80 -35.14
N ALA A 330 33.26 -9.05 -33.96
CA ALA A 330 33.95 -9.72 -32.87
C ALA A 330 34.32 -11.19 -33.20
N ASP A 331 33.54 -11.90 -34.03
CA ASP A 331 33.95 -13.24 -34.52
C ASP A 331 35.17 -13.15 -35.44
N MET A 332 35.23 -12.13 -36.30
CA MET A 332 36.37 -11.90 -37.19
C MET A 332 37.65 -11.56 -36.42
N ASP A 333 37.53 -10.88 -35.28
CA ASP A 333 38.64 -10.59 -34.36
C ASP A 333 39.01 -11.79 -33.45
N GLY A 334 38.33 -12.92 -33.58
CA GLY A 334 38.60 -14.13 -32.79
C GLY A 334 38.15 -14.05 -31.33
N ALA A 335 37.19 -13.17 -31.02
CA ALA A 335 36.68 -13.01 -29.66
C ALA A 335 35.92 -14.26 -29.19
N SER A 336 36.33 -14.81 -28.05
CA SER A 336 35.64 -15.92 -27.39
C SER A 336 34.23 -15.51 -26.90
N PRO A 337 33.30 -16.47 -26.72
CA PRO A 337 31.95 -16.18 -26.22
C PRO A 337 31.91 -15.43 -24.89
N PHE A 338 32.87 -15.69 -23.99
CA PHE A 338 32.95 -15.01 -22.70
C PHE A 338 33.42 -13.56 -22.85
N GLN A 339 34.34 -13.29 -23.79
CA GLN A 339 34.73 -11.91 -24.15
C GLN A 339 33.56 -11.16 -24.75
N LYS A 340 32.82 -11.76 -25.69
CA LYS A 340 31.63 -11.14 -26.27
C LYS A 340 30.58 -10.82 -25.22
N PHE A 341 30.34 -11.73 -24.27
CA PHE A 341 29.42 -11.49 -23.17
C PHE A 341 29.85 -10.28 -22.31
N TRP A 342 31.09 -10.27 -21.81
CA TRP A 342 31.54 -9.21 -20.90
C TRP A 342 31.79 -7.85 -21.57
N TYR A 343 32.27 -7.83 -22.81
CA TYR A 343 32.68 -6.61 -23.49
C TYR A 343 31.62 -6.06 -24.47
N LEU A 344 30.71 -6.89 -24.97
CA LEU A 344 29.62 -6.43 -25.84
C LEU A 344 28.26 -6.53 -25.13
N SER A 345 27.85 -7.72 -24.70
CA SER A 345 26.48 -7.94 -24.21
C SER A 345 26.21 -7.21 -22.88
N VAL A 346 27.06 -7.38 -21.87
CA VAL A 346 26.85 -6.78 -20.54
C VAL A 346 26.76 -5.24 -20.63
N PRO A 347 27.70 -4.52 -21.26
CA PRO A 347 27.62 -3.07 -21.40
C PRO A 347 26.34 -2.61 -22.10
N GLN A 348 25.91 -3.29 -23.15
CA GLN A 348 24.68 -2.96 -23.86
C GLN A 348 23.39 -3.26 -23.08
N LEU A 349 23.49 -4.16 -22.10
CA LEU A 349 22.41 -4.51 -21.19
C LEU A 349 22.42 -3.68 -19.89
N LEU A 350 23.50 -2.95 -19.56
CA LEU A 350 23.58 -2.18 -18.32
C LEU A 350 22.39 -1.23 -18.15
N GLY A 351 21.99 -0.53 -19.20
CA GLY A 351 20.82 0.36 -19.15
C GLY A 351 19.54 -0.35 -18.72
N ILE A 352 19.20 -1.49 -19.35
CA ILE A 352 17.99 -2.24 -18.97
C ILE A 352 18.14 -2.93 -17.61
N LEU A 353 19.32 -3.44 -17.27
CA LEU A 353 19.59 -4.09 -15.99
C LEU A 353 19.48 -3.09 -14.84
N SER A 354 19.99 -1.87 -15.01
CA SER A 354 19.88 -0.78 -14.04
C SER A 354 18.44 -0.35 -13.82
N VAL A 355 17.67 -0.17 -14.89
CA VAL A 355 16.23 0.15 -14.80
C VAL A 355 15.49 -0.98 -14.09
N LEU A 356 15.69 -2.24 -14.51
CA LEU A 356 15.05 -3.38 -13.86
C LEU A 356 15.45 -3.52 -12.40
N PHE A 357 16.72 -3.30 -12.05
CA PHE A 357 17.19 -3.30 -10.66
C PHE A 357 16.45 -2.26 -9.83
N LEU A 358 16.36 -1.01 -10.30
CA LEU A 358 15.67 0.06 -9.60
C LEU A 358 14.19 -0.28 -9.36
N LEU A 359 13.45 -0.63 -10.42
CA LEU A 359 12.02 -0.91 -10.32
C LEU A 359 11.76 -2.11 -9.41
N ARG A 360 12.52 -3.19 -9.61
CA ARG A 360 12.38 -4.40 -8.80
C ARG A 360 12.75 -4.17 -7.35
N PHE A 361 13.83 -3.44 -7.07
CA PHE A 361 14.21 -3.13 -5.71
C PHE A 361 13.06 -2.42 -4.99
N ILE A 362 12.44 -1.42 -5.62
CA ILE A 362 11.28 -0.71 -5.05
C ILE A 362 10.10 -1.67 -4.81
N TRP A 363 9.79 -2.54 -5.77
CA TRP A 363 8.69 -3.50 -5.64
C TRP A 363 8.95 -4.55 -4.57
N THR A 364 10.13 -5.18 -4.57
CA THR A 364 10.52 -6.22 -3.61
C THR A 364 10.70 -5.65 -2.19
N PHE A 365 11.09 -4.38 -2.03
CA PHE A 365 11.11 -3.72 -0.70
C PHE A 365 9.72 -3.56 -0.09
N ASN A 366 8.71 -3.35 -0.94
CA ASN A 366 7.31 -3.23 -0.53
C ASN A 366 6.56 -4.57 -0.53
N LYS A 367 7.25 -5.70 -0.73
CA LYS A 367 6.60 -7.00 -0.74
C LYS A 367 6.21 -7.46 0.65
N PHE A 368 4.96 -7.89 0.79
CA PHE A 368 4.36 -8.36 2.05
C PHE A 368 3.91 -9.82 1.93
N ASP A 369 3.18 -10.12 0.86
CA ASP A 369 2.50 -11.39 0.60
C ASP A 369 3.46 -12.58 0.60
N ASP A 370 4.62 -12.49 -0.08
CA ASP A 370 5.56 -13.61 -0.17
C ASP A 370 6.06 -14.06 1.21
N ILE A 371 6.53 -13.11 2.03
CA ILE A 371 7.06 -13.39 3.38
C ILE A 371 5.93 -13.86 4.31
N PHE A 372 4.79 -13.16 4.28
CA PHE A 372 3.67 -13.44 5.16
C PHE A 372 3.07 -14.82 4.89
N LEU A 373 2.88 -15.21 3.63
CA LEU A 373 2.31 -16.50 3.26
C LEU A 373 3.27 -17.68 3.53
N LEU A 374 4.59 -17.48 3.37
CA LEU A 374 5.56 -18.55 3.59
C LEU A 374 5.91 -18.77 5.06
N THR A 375 5.99 -17.68 5.84
CA THR A 375 6.55 -17.74 7.21
C THR A 375 5.81 -16.89 8.23
N GLY A 376 4.90 -16.01 7.82
CA GLY A 376 4.28 -15.01 8.69
C GLY A 376 5.26 -13.98 9.27
N GLY A 377 6.51 -13.94 8.79
CA GLY A 377 7.60 -13.17 9.40
C GLY A 377 8.34 -13.88 10.54
N ASN A 378 8.00 -15.14 10.84
CA ASN A 378 8.67 -15.93 11.87
C ASN A 378 10.06 -16.42 11.42
N ALA A 379 10.80 -17.07 12.33
CA ALA A 379 12.19 -17.50 12.08
C ALA A 379 13.08 -16.34 11.55
N GLY A 380 12.77 -15.11 11.98
CA GLY A 380 13.32 -13.82 11.55
C GLY A 380 13.48 -13.61 10.06
N THR A 381 12.40 -13.89 9.33
CA THR A 381 12.16 -13.40 7.98
C THR A 381 11.37 -12.08 7.98
N ARG A 382 10.96 -11.57 9.16
CA ARG A 382 10.16 -10.35 9.29
C ARG A 382 10.81 -9.16 8.57
N VAL A 383 10.12 -8.67 7.55
CA VAL A 383 10.44 -7.45 6.80
C VAL A 383 9.57 -6.27 7.28
N LEU A 384 9.95 -5.04 6.94
CA LEU A 384 9.26 -3.82 7.38
C LEU A 384 7.76 -3.82 7.04
N THR A 385 7.38 -4.31 5.86
CA THR A 385 5.97 -4.39 5.42
C THR A 385 5.14 -5.36 6.26
N VAL A 386 5.72 -6.50 6.66
CA VAL A 386 5.10 -7.44 7.61
C VAL A 386 4.97 -6.79 8.98
N ASN A 387 5.98 -6.00 9.38
CA ASN A 387 5.93 -5.26 10.63
C ASN A 387 4.86 -4.16 10.64
N VAL A 388 4.62 -3.45 9.52
CA VAL A 388 3.48 -2.52 9.39
C VAL A 388 2.17 -3.23 9.72
N TYR A 389 1.94 -4.41 9.13
CA TYR A 389 0.73 -5.20 9.36
C TYR A 389 0.62 -5.64 10.83
N GLU A 390 1.71 -6.15 11.40
CA GLU A 390 1.75 -6.62 12.78
C GLU A 390 1.44 -5.48 13.78
N GLN A 391 2.04 -4.30 13.60
CA GLN A 391 1.76 -3.15 14.46
C GLN A 391 0.31 -2.67 14.29
N ALA A 392 -0.15 -2.47 13.05
CA ALA A 392 -1.47 -1.90 12.78
C ALA A 392 -2.62 -2.81 13.22
N PHE A 393 -2.50 -4.12 12.95
CA PHE A 393 -3.62 -5.05 13.09
C PHE A 393 -3.42 -6.08 14.20
N ALA A 394 -2.23 -6.69 14.34
CA ALA A 394 -2.02 -7.68 15.39
C ALA A 394 -1.88 -7.03 16.78
N VAL A 395 -1.19 -5.89 16.86
CA VAL A 395 -1.03 -5.08 18.09
C VAL A 395 -2.12 -4.01 18.21
N SER A 396 -2.95 -3.84 17.17
CA SER A 396 -4.02 -2.82 17.12
C SER A 396 -3.52 -1.38 17.31
N ASN A 397 -2.26 -1.10 16.93
CA ASN A 397 -1.65 0.22 16.99
C ASN A 397 -1.38 0.76 15.57
N ILE A 398 -2.38 1.45 15.02
CA ILE A 398 -2.32 2.01 13.67
C ILE A 398 -1.28 3.12 13.58
N GLY A 399 -1.13 3.95 14.62
CA GLY A 399 -0.11 4.99 14.67
C GLY A 399 1.31 4.44 14.50
N ALA A 400 1.62 3.34 15.20
CA ALA A 400 2.89 2.64 15.04
C ALA A 400 3.05 2.03 13.64
N GLY A 401 2.02 1.36 13.11
CA GLY A 401 2.05 0.84 11.74
C GLY A 401 2.30 1.94 10.70
N ALA A 402 1.66 3.09 10.85
CA ALA A 402 1.85 4.26 9.99
C ALA A 402 3.28 4.83 10.12
N ALA A 403 3.85 4.86 11.33
CA ALA A 403 5.23 5.28 11.53
C ALA A 403 6.25 4.34 10.85
N VAL A 404 6.03 3.01 10.89
CA VAL A 404 6.86 2.07 10.11
C VAL A 404 6.71 2.33 8.60
N ALA A 405 5.50 2.64 8.11
CA ALA A 405 5.29 3.00 6.71
C ALA A 405 6.04 4.29 6.29
N VAL A 406 6.11 5.28 7.17
CA VAL A 406 6.94 6.49 6.96
C VAL A 406 8.43 6.14 6.88
N VAL A 407 8.92 5.20 7.72
CA VAL A 407 10.31 4.71 7.64
C VAL A 407 10.57 4.02 6.29
N ILE A 408 9.66 3.16 5.81
CA ILE A 408 9.73 2.53 4.48
C ILE A 408 9.86 3.60 3.39
N PHE A 409 8.99 4.62 3.43
CA PHE A 409 9.03 5.73 2.47
C PHE A 409 10.39 6.45 2.50
N ALA A 410 10.90 6.79 3.69
CA ALA A 410 12.19 7.45 3.83
C ALA A 410 13.35 6.59 3.29
N CYS A 411 13.36 5.29 3.56
CA CYS A 411 14.34 4.35 3.01
C CYS A 411 14.32 4.31 1.49
N LEU A 412 13.13 4.25 0.88
CA LEU A 412 12.98 4.20 -0.58
C LEU A 412 13.34 5.52 -1.27
N VAL A 413 13.02 6.66 -0.66
CA VAL A 413 13.46 7.97 -1.15
C VAL A 413 14.98 8.08 -1.08
N LEU A 414 15.59 7.68 0.04
CA LEU A 414 17.05 7.68 0.19
C LEU A 414 17.72 6.78 -0.85
N PHE A 415 17.20 5.55 -1.02
CA PHE A 415 17.67 4.63 -2.05
C PHE A 415 17.52 5.22 -3.45
N SER A 416 16.36 5.78 -3.80
CA SER A 416 16.11 6.34 -5.13
C SER A 416 17.05 7.52 -5.42
N VAL A 417 17.22 8.44 -4.47
CA VAL A 417 18.13 9.58 -4.60
C VAL A 417 19.58 9.12 -4.75
N PHE A 418 20.00 8.12 -3.96
CA PHE A 418 21.32 7.52 -4.07
C PHE A 418 21.52 6.85 -5.43
N PHE A 419 20.57 6.02 -5.85
CA PHE A 419 20.60 5.29 -7.12
C PHE A 419 20.70 6.24 -8.30
N PHE A 420 19.84 7.27 -8.38
CA PHE A 420 19.90 8.26 -9.46
C PHE A 420 21.20 9.06 -9.44
N ARG A 421 21.77 9.40 -8.28
CA ARG A 421 23.08 10.08 -8.24
C ARG A 421 24.22 9.23 -8.76
N VAL A 422 24.20 7.93 -8.48
CA VAL A 422 25.23 7.00 -8.94
C VAL A 422 25.05 6.67 -10.43
N MET A 423 23.81 6.48 -10.86
CA MET A 423 23.46 6.06 -12.23
C MET A 423 23.36 7.22 -13.23
N SER A 424 23.34 8.48 -12.77
CA SER A 424 23.27 9.73 -13.57
C SER A 424 24.46 9.95 -14.53
N ARG A 425 25.30 8.95 -14.78
CA ARG A 425 26.51 9.05 -15.62
C ARG A 425 26.51 8.19 -16.87
N GLU A 426 25.51 7.34 -17.11
CA GLU A 426 25.37 6.68 -18.40
C GLU A 426 24.34 7.44 -19.26
N GLU A 427 24.92 8.37 -20.03
CA GLU A 427 24.45 9.00 -21.27
C GLU A 427 23.17 8.36 -21.84
N GLY A 428 22.11 9.14 -22.07
CA GLY A 428 22.09 9.87 -23.34
C GLY A 428 21.91 8.88 -24.49
N LEU A 429 20.67 8.47 -24.73
CA LEU A 429 20.26 8.22 -26.11
C LEU A 429 20.43 9.52 -26.91
#